data_AF-A0A345SYD6-F1
#
_entry.id   AF-A0A345SYD6-F1
#
_cell.length_a   1.000
_cell.length_b   1.000
_cell.length_c   1.000
_cell.angle_alpha   90.00
_cell.angle_beta   90.00
_cell.angle_gamma   90.00
#
_symmetry.space_group_name_H-M   'P 1'
#
loop_
_entity.id
_entity.type
_entity.pdbx_description
1 polymer ?
#
loop_
_entity_poly.entity_id
_entity_poly.type
_entity_poly.pdbx_seq_one_letter_code
_entity_poly.pdbx_strand_id
1 'polypeptide(L)'
;MLPGWAALLLMLASAVGAEMLLGRAAMLPWWLPGPEAAFPAERITAARLAVLPVCIGLFALAGLMANSGGEARVLACWGNYRGTVRKAGLVWVNPMLRRRRVDVRIRHWRSDPVDAADRDGAPIRVSLLVVWRVRDTARAVLSVLDHEDYLREQVHAVLSRTAATLPCDRFDGPGLSLRDGQWFGDELTRALAAEAAPVGLEVYSVQPLSLEYGPEVADSMRRRRVADLDADLRTVIVDDAVEAAKLAVRRLEHATGQELDRHARNALMERLLVAFVAPAGVPGAPTRRDGREGRRR
;
A
#
# COMPACT_ATOMS: atom_id res chain seq x y z
N MET A 1 -10.33 -33.63 3.85
CA MET A 1 -8.93 -33.39 4.27
C MET A 1 -8.66 -34.30 5.44
N LEU A 2 -7.54 -35.03 5.44
CA LEU A 2 -7.18 -35.90 6.56
C LEU A 2 -6.13 -35.20 7.44
N PRO A 3 -6.13 -35.44 8.76
CA PRO A 3 -5.05 -34.97 9.62
C PRO A 3 -3.70 -35.53 9.14
N GLY A 4 -2.65 -34.70 9.10
CA GLY A 4 -1.33 -35.14 8.65
C GLY A 4 -0.75 -36.30 9.48
N TRP A 5 -1.14 -36.43 10.75
CA TRP A 5 -0.74 -37.54 11.61
C TRP A 5 -1.32 -38.89 11.14
N ALA A 6 -2.51 -38.90 10.51
CA ALA A 6 -3.07 -40.13 9.96
C ALA A 6 -2.24 -40.65 8.78
N ALA A 7 -1.70 -39.74 7.97
CA ALA A 7 -0.78 -40.10 6.88
C ALA A 7 0.59 -40.56 7.40
N LEU A 8 1.08 -39.98 8.51
CA LEU A 8 2.29 -40.47 9.19
C LEU A 8 2.10 -41.88 9.75
N LEU A 9 0.95 -42.16 10.38
CA LEU A 9 0.63 -43.50 10.88
C LEU A 9 0.51 -44.51 9.73
N LEU A 10 -0.12 -44.13 8.61
CA LEU A 10 -0.21 -44.98 7.42
C LEU A 10 1.18 -45.24 6.82
N MET A 11 2.05 -44.23 6.78
CA MET A 11 3.43 -44.37 6.31
C MET A 11 4.22 -45.32 7.22
N LEU A 12 4.12 -45.17 8.55
CA LEU A 12 4.74 -46.07 9.53
C LEU A 12 4.23 -47.51 9.39
N ALA A 13 2.90 -47.70 9.31
CA ALA A 13 2.30 -49.01 9.12
C ALA A 13 2.74 -49.66 7.80
N SER A 14 2.87 -48.88 6.74
CA SER A 14 3.36 -49.37 5.45
C SER A 14 4.84 -49.75 5.48
N ALA A 15 5.67 -49.00 6.20
CA ALA A 15 7.09 -49.32 6.38
C ALA A 15 7.28 -50.61 7.18
N VAL A 16 6.55 -50.74 8.30
CA VAL A 16 6.55 -51.96 9.14
C VAL A 16 6.02 -53.16 8.35
N GLY A 17 4.96 -52.99 7.56
CA GLY A 17 4.42 -54.05 6.71
C GLY A 17 5.41 -54.50 5.62
N ALA A 18 6.10 -53.56 4.98
CA ALA A 18 7.14 -53.87 4.00
C ALA A 18 8.34 -54.58 4.64
N GLU A 19 8.79 -54.11 5.79
CA GLU A 19 9.90 -54.70 6.55
C GLU A 19 9.56 -56.11 7.04
N MET A 20 8.35 -56.34 7.54
CA MET A 20 7.88 -57.67 7.97
C MET A 20 7.76 -58.66 6.81
N LEU A 21 7.35 -58.22 5.61
CA LEU A 21 7.28 -59.05 4.40
C LEU A 21 8.67 -59.38 3.84
N LEU A 22 9.59 -58.41 3.84
CA LEU A 22 10.98 -58.60 3.37
C LEU A 22 11.82 -59.42 4.37
N GLY A 23 11.56 -59.26 5.67
CA GLY A 23 12.15 -60.05 6.75
C GLY A 23 11.70 -61.51 6.73
N ARG A 24 10.40 -61.77 6.44
CA ARG A 24 9.89 -63.13 6.17
C ARG A 24 10.57 -63.83 5.00
N ALA A 25 11.07 -63.07 4.03
CA ALA A 25 11.76 -63.57 2.84
C ALA A 25 13.30 -63.57 2.98
N ALA A 26 13.81 -63.33 4.20
CA ALA A 26 15.23 -63.33 4.54
C ALA A 26 16.09 -62.35 3.70
N MET A 27 15.54 -61.19 3.30
CA MET A 27 16.25 -60.25 2.43
C MET A 27 17.08 -59.15 3.13
N LEU A 28 17.04 -58.94 4.46
CA LEU A 28 17.96 -58.07 5.26
C LEU A 28 17.75 -58.26 6.78
N PRO A 29 18.73 -58.03 7.70
CA PRO A 29 20.19 -58.28 7.71
C PRO A 29 20.60 -59.46 8.67
N TRP A 30 21.88 -59.87 8.62
CA TRP A 30 22.66 -60.92 9.35
C TRP A 30 22.46 -61.23 10.86
N TRP A 31 21.60 -60.54 11.60
CA TRP A 31 21.51 -60.57 13.07
C TRP A 31 20.24 -61.21 13.65
N LEU A 32 19.29 -61.63 12.81
CA LEU A 32 18.19 -62.52 13.23
C LEU A 32 18.44 -63.93 12.68
N PRO A 33 18.26 -64.99 13.50
CA PRO A 33 18.29 -66.37 13.00
C PRO A 33 17.10 -66.58 12.07
N GLY A 34 17.33 -66.47 10.76
CA GLY A 34 16.33 -66.75 9.75
C GLY A 34 16.11 -68.27 9.60
N PRO A 35 14.88 -68.73 9.33
CA PRO A 35 14.64 -70.12 8.99
C PRO A 35 15.41 -70.47 7.71
N GLU A 36 15.96 -71.69 7.67
CA GLU A 36 16.78 -72.19 6.57
C GLU A 36 16.16 -71.89 5.20
N ALA A 37 16.97 -71.27 4.33
CA ALA A 37 16.78 -71.13 2.89
C ALA A 37 15.33 -71.00 2.39
N ALA A 38 14.75 -69.80 2.45
CA ALA A 38 13.56 -69.47 1.66
C ALA A 38 13.83 -69.75 0.16
N PHE A 39 12.97 -70.54 -0.48
CA PHE A 39 13.12 -70.90 -1.90
C PHE A 39 13.11 -69.64 -2.78
N PRO A 40 13.79 -69.62 -3.96
CA PRO A 40 13.79 -68.46 -4.85
C PRO A 40 12.38 -67.99 -5.24
N ALA A 41 11.41 -68.90 -5.29
CA ALA A 41 9.99 -68.59 -5.49
C ALA A 41 9.38 -67.75 -4.36
N GLU A 42 9.74 -68.02 -3.09
CA GLU A 42 9.25 -67.28 -1.92
C GLU A 42 9.81 -65.86 -1.84
N ARG A 43 11.05 -65.67 -2.30
CA ARG A 43 11.67 -64.34 -2.40
C ARG A 43 10.98 -63.47 -3.45
N ILE A 44 10.62 -64.06 -4.60
CA ILE A 44 9.92 -63.34 -5.67
C ILE A 44 8.48 -63.00 -5.26
N THR A 45 7.76 -63.92 -4.60
CA THR A 45 6.40 -63.65 -4.12
C THR A 45 6.39 -62.60 -3.02
N ALA A 46 7.33 -62.64 -2.08
CA ALA A 46 7.46 -61.61 -1.04
C ALA A 46 7.85 -60.24 -1.60
N ALA A 47 8.77 -60.18 -2.57
CA ALA A 47 9.13 -58.94 -3.24
C ALA A 47 7.93 -58.32 -3.96
N ARG A 48 7.12 -59.12 -4.66
CA ARG A 48 5.88 -58.66 -5.31
C ARG A 48 4.85 -58.16 -4.30
N LEU A 49 4.69 -58.84 -3.16
CA LEU A 49 3.79 -58.41 -2.10
C LEU A 49 4.24 -57.11 -1.43
N ALA A 50 5.54 -56.90 -1.29
CA ALA A 50 6.13 -55.70 -0.68
C ALA A 50 5.97 -54.43 -1.54
N VAL A 51 5.73 -54.56 -2.85
CA VAL A 51 5.45 -53.41 -3.72
C VAL A 51 4.24 -52.61 -3.24
N LEU A 52 3.17 -53.30 -2.84
CA LEU A 52 1.92 -52.66 -2.43
C LEU A 52 2.09 -51.72 -1.21
N PRO A 53 2.64 -52.16 -0.05
CA PRO A 53 2.87 -51.27 1.08
C PRO A 53 3.87 -50.16 0.75
N VAL A 54 4.93 -50.43 -0.04
CA VAL A 54 5.87 -49.39 -0.46
C VAL A 54 5.16 -48.31 -1.31
N CYS A 55 4.30 -48.70 -2.25
CA CYS A 55 3.50 -47.76 -3.03
C CYS A 55 2.52 -46.95 -2.16
N ILE A 56 1.88 -47.57 -1.17
CA ILE A 56 1.01 -46.89 -0.20
C ILE A 56 1.80 -45.87 0.62
N GLY A 57 2.99 -46.24 1.10
CA GLY A 57 3.89 -45.36 1.86
C GLY A 57 4.35 -44.17 1.03
N LEU A 58 4.75 -44.40 -0.22
CA LEU A 58 5.12 -43.32 -1.16
C LEU A 58 3.94 -42.38 -1.45
N PHE A 59 2.73 -42.92 -1.61
CA PHE A 59 1.53 -42.11 -1.81
C PHE A 59 1.17 -41.29 -0.57
N ALA A 60 1.30 -41.87 0.62
CA ALA A 60 1.14 -41.16 1.89
C ALA A 60 2.15 -40.00 2.02
N LEU A 61 3.41 -40.26 1.70
CA LEU A 61 4.50 -39.28 1.73
C LEU A 61 4.27 -38.14 0.71
N ALA A 62 3.93 -38.46 -0.54
CA ALA A 62 3.68 -37.47 -1.59
C ALA A 62 2.49 -36.54 -1.29
N GLY A 63 1.53 -37.04 -0.50
CA GLY A 63 0.39 -36.26 -0.03
C GLY A 63 0.65 -35.41 1.22
N LEU A 64 1.73 -35.70 1.96
CA LEU A 64 2.05 -35.01 3.21
C LEU A 64 2.56 -33.59 2.94
N MET A 65 2.04 -32.62 3.70
CA MET A 65 2.38 -31.22 3.50
C MET A 65 2.32 -30.45 4.80
N ALA A 66 3.33 -29.62 5.05
CA ALA A 66 3.29 -28.61 6.10
C ALA A 66 2.71 -27.31 5.54
N ASN A 67 1.72 -26.74 6.23
CA ASN A 67 1.19 -25.41 5.94
C ASN A 67 1.58 -24.43 7.06
N SER A 68 2.22 -23.32 6.69
CA SER A 68 2.58 -22.22 7.59
C SER A 68 1.36 -21.35 7.89
N GLY A 69 1.37 -20.67 9.04
CA GLY A 69 0.34 -19.69 9.36
C GLY A 69 0.38 -18.49 8.41
N GLY A 70 -0.76 -18.13 7.81
CA GLY A 70 -0.87 -17.02 6.84
C GLY A 70 -0.68 -17.41 5.38
N GLU A 71 -0.45 -18.69 5.07
CA GLU A 71 -0.55 -19.22 3.71
C GLU A 71 -1.83 -20.00 3.52
N ALA A 72 -2.48 -19.79 2.39
CA ALA A 72 -3.58 -20.62 1.92
C ALA A 72 -3.14 -21.40 0.68
N ARG A 73 -3.57 -22.65 0.57
CA ARG A 73 -3.37 -23.43 -0.66
C ARG A 73 -4.68 -23.72 -1.35
N VAL A 74 -4.78 -23.30 -2.60
CA VAL A 74 -5.90 -23.57 -3.49
C VAL A 74 -5.67 -24.95 -4.10
N LEU A 75 -6.65 -25.83 -3.94
CA LEU A 75 -6.64 -27.18 -4.47
C LEU A 75 -7.55 -27.22 -5.68
N ALA A 76 -6.98 -27.54 -6.83
CA ALA A 76 -7.70 -27.72 -8.08
C ALA A 76 -7.39 -29.09 -8.68
N CYS A 77 -8.33 -29.66 -9.43
CA CYS A 77 -8.14 -30.93 -10.11
C CYS A 77 -8.91 -30.93 -11.42
N TRP A 78 -8.24 -31.26 -12.52
CA TRP A 78 -8.83 -31.24 -13.86
C TRP A 78 -9.62 -29.94 -14.16
N GLY A 79 -9.08 -28.78 -13.78
CA GLY A 79 -9.72 -27.48 -13.99
C GLY A 79 -10.79 -27.10 -12.95
N ASN A 80 -11.27 -28.05 -12.15
CA ASN A 80 -12.30 -27.79 -11.13
C ASN A 80 -11.68 -27.44 -9.78
N TYR A 81 -12.22 -26.40 -9.14
CA TYR A 81 -11.90 -26.03 -7.76
C TYR A 81 -12.42 -27.11 -6.80
N ARG A 82 -11.56 -27.63 -5.92
CA ARG A 82 -11.91 -28.64 -4.91
C ARG A 82 -11.90 -28.13 -3.47
N GLY A 83 -11.27 -26.99 -3.20
CA GLY A 83 -11.25 -26.39 -1.87
C GLY A 83 -9.98 -25.60 -1.57
N THR A 84 -9.97 -24.94 -0.41
CA THR A 84 -8.81 -24.19 0.11
C THR A 84 -8.38 -24.68 1.47
N VAL A 85 -7.09 -24.86 1.66
CA VAL A 85 -6.48 -25.22 2.94
C VAL A 85 -5.93 -23.96 3.58
N ARG A 86 -6.49 -23.57 4.74
CA ARG A 86 -5.97 -22.45 5.56
C ARG A 86 -5.43 -22.89 6.91
N LYS A 87 -5.76 -24.11 7.35
CA LYS A 87 -5.32 -24.64 8.65
C LYS A 87 -3.79 -24.74 8.65
N ALA A 88 -3.16 -24.14 9.65
CA ALA A 88 -1.74 -24.30 9.91
C ALA A 88 -1.47 -25.70 10.47
N GLY A 89 -0.30 -26.25 10.14
CA GLY A 89 0.13 -27.58 10.61
C GLY A 89 0.28 -28.60 9.49
N LEU A 90 0.45 -29.85 9.90
CA LEU A 90 0.66 -30.97 8.99
C LEU A 90 -0.69 -31.47 8.46
N VAL A 91 -0.88 -31.38 7.14
CA VAL A 91 -2.11 -31.76 6.46
C VAL A 91 -1.77 -32.75 5.35
N TRP A 92 -2.60 -33.77 5.17
CA TRP A 92 -2.49 -34.65 4.03
C TRP A 92 -3.49 -34.24 2.93
N VAL A 93 -2.96 -34.08 1.72
CA VAL A 93 -3.70 -33.67 0.52
C VAL A 93 -3.37 -34.62 -0.61
N ASN A 94 -4.37 -35.10 -1.34
CA ASN A 94 -4.16 -36.02 -2.46
C ASN A 94 -3.10 -35.44 -3.45
N PRO A 95 -2.02 -36.20 -3.77
CA PRO A 95 -0.94 -35.76 -4.67
C PRO A 95 -1.39 -35.47 -6.09
N MET A 96 -2.54 -36.00 -6.53
CA MET A 96 -3.09 -35.73 -7.86
C MET A 96 -3.75 -34.35 -7.98
N LEU A 97 -3.90 -33.61 -6.87
CA LEU A 97 -4.44 -32.25 -6.88
C LEU A 97 -3.33 -31.25 -7.22
N ARG A 98 -3.61 -30.32 -8.13
CA ARG A 98 -2.75 -29.14 -8.33
C ARG A 98 -2.89 -28.24 -7.11
N ARG A 99 -1.75 -27.87 -6.53
CA ARG A 99 -1.64 -27.08 -5.31
C ARG A 99 -1.01 -25.74 -5.67
N ARG A 100 -1.77 -24.64 -5.60
CA ARG A 100 -1.21 -23.29 -5.76
C ARG A 100 -1.16 -22.61 -4.40
N ARG A 101 0.00 -22.07 -4.05
CA ARG A 101 0.20 -21.31 -2.80
C ARG A 101 -0.27 -19.88 -3.03
N VAL A 102 -1.00 -19.35 -2.07
CA VAL A 102 -1.47 -17.97 -2.06
C VAL A 102 -1.24 -17.44 -0.67
N ASP A 103 -0.50 -16.34 -0.58
CA ASP A 103 -0.32 -15.65 0.68
C ASP A 103 -1.59 -14.85 1.00
N VAL A 104 -2.11 -15.03 2.20
CA VAL A 104 -3.32 -14.33 2.68
C VAL A 104 -3.01 -13.27 3.73
N ARG A 105 -1.73 -13.02 4.00
CA ARG A 105 -1.29 -11.95 4.90
C ARG A 105 -1.58 -10.58 4.30
N ILE A 106 -1.64 -9.58 5.18
CA ILE A 106 -1.73 -8.18 4.79
C ILE A 106 -0.44 -7.80 4.09
N ARG A 107 -0.57 -7.13 2.95
CA ARG A 107 0.51 -6.68 2.10
C ARG A 107 0.40 -5.19 1.89
N HIS A 108 1.58 -4.58 1.76
CA HIS A 108 1.73 -3.18 1.40
C HIS A 108 2.34 -3.15 0.01
N TRP A 109 1.67 -2.48 -0.91
CA TRP A 109 2.20 -2.21 -2.25
C TRP A 109 2.30 -0.71 -2.44
N ARG A 110 3.50 -0.25 -2.81
CA ARG A 110 3.76 1.14 -3.17
C ARG A 110 3.79 1.21 -4.69
N SER A 111 2.99 2.10 -5.27
CA SER A 111 3.03 2.37 -6.70
C SER A 111 4.26 3.21 -7.03
N ASP A 112 4.77 3.03 -8.24
CA ASP A 112 5.58 4.06 -8.89
C ASP A 112 4.71 5.30 -9.15
N PRO A 113 5.30 6.49 -9.38
CA PRO A 113 4.54 7.68 -9.72
C PRO A 113 3.68 7.43 -10.96
N VAL A 114 2.38 7.56 -10.81
CA VAL A 114 1.41 7.39 -11.89
C VAL A 114 1.02 8.75 -12.45
N ASP A 115 1.17 8.92 -13.76
CA ASP A 115 0.69 10.10 -14.47
C ASP A 115 -0.84 10.07 -14.60
N ALA A 116 -1.48 11.17 -14.22
CA ALA A 116 -2.92 11.40 -14.37
C ALA A 116 -3.16 12.87 -14.71
N ALA A 117 -4.42 13.21 -15.03
CA ALA A 117 -4.85 14.59 -15.18
C ALA A 117 -5.88 14.91 -14.09
N ASP A 118 -5.80 16.11 -13.53
CA ASP A 118 -6.85 16.62 -12.66
C ASP A 118 -8.08 17.08 -13.46
N ARG A 119 -9.10 17.58 -12.77
CA ARG A 119 -10.31 18.12 -13.41
C ARG A 119 -10.05 19.22 -14.43
N ASP A 120 -9.03 20.05 -14.20
CA ASP A 120 -8.71 21.19 -15.05
C ASP A 120 -7.79 20.78 -16.22
N GLY A 121 -7.43 19.50 -16.30
CA GLY A 121 -6.54 18.95 -17.32
C GLY A 121 -5.06 19.19 -17.01
N ALA A 122 -4.71 19.67 -15.83
CA ALA A 122 -3.32 19.83 -15.43
C ALA A 122 -2.69 18.44 -15.21
N PRO A 123 -1.52 18.15 -15.80
CA PRO A 123 -0.85 16.88 -15.58
C PRO A 123 -0.39 16.81 -14.12
N ILE A 124 -0.69 15.70 -13.47
CA ILE A 124 -0.29 15.39 -12.10
C ILE A 124 0.39 14.03 -12.03
N ARG A 125 1.29 13.88 -11.07
CA ARG A 125 1.93 12.61 -10.71
C ARG A 125 1.58 12.24 -9.29
N VAL A 126 1.05 11.04 -9.13
CA VAL A 126 0.59 10.54 -7.83
C VAL A 126 1.30 9.23 -7.50
N SER A 127 1.91 9.17 -6.32
CA SER A 127 2.42 7.92 -5.75
C SER A 127 1.46 7.44 -4.68
N LEU A 128 1.08 6.17 -4.71
CA LEU A 128 0.07 5.59 -3.82
C LEU A 128 0.67 4.48 -2.94
N LEU A 129 0.16 4.35 -1.72
CA LEU A 129 0.35 3.19 -0.87
C LEU A 129 -0.99 2.46 -0.75
N VAL A 130 -1.02 1.21 -1.22
CA VAL A 130 -2.19 0.34 -1.15
C VAL A 130 -1.96 -0.74 -0.10
N VAL A 131 -2.86 -0.82 0.87
CA VAL A 131 -2.88 -1.88 1.89
C VAL A 131 -3.98 -2.87 1.52
N TRP A 132 -3.61 -4.12 1.25
CA TRP A 132 -4.53 -5.12 0.75
C TRP A 132 -4.18 -6.53 1.21
N ARG A 133 -5.10 -7.47 1.02
CA ARG A 133 -4.85 -8.91 1.21
C ARG A 133 -5.71 -9.74 0.27
N VAL A 134 -5.34 -11.01 0.10
CA VAL A 134 -6.22 -11.99 -0.55
C VAL A 134 -7.25 -12.53 0.43
N ARG A 135 -8.52 -12.17 0.25
CA ARG A 135 -9.63 -12.69 1.06
C ARG A 135 -10.16 -14.01 0.50
N ASP A 136 -10.48 -14.06 -0.80
CA ASP A 136 -10.92 -15.27 -1.49
C ASP A 136 -9.83 -15.78 -2.44
N THR A 137 -9.13 -16.82 -1.99
CA THR A 137 -7.99 -17.38 -2.71
C THR A 137 -8.42 -18.17 -3.94
N ALA A 138 -9.66 -18.66 -4.00
CA ALA A 138 -10.16 -19.34 -5.18
C ALA A 138 -10.35 -18.32 -6.32
N ARG A 139 -11.02 -17.20 -6.04
CA ARG A 139 -11.18 -16.11 -7.01
C ARG A 139 -9.84 -15.51 -7.42
N ALA A 140 -8.93 -15.26 -6.47
CA ALA A 140 -7.64 -14.64 -6.79
C ALA A 140 -6.77 -15.48 -7.75
N VAL A 141 -6.97 -16.80 -7.79
CA VAL A 141 -6.18 -17.74 -8.62
C VAL A 141 -6.90 -18.18 -9.89
N LEU A 142 -8.23 -18.08 -9.92
CA LEU A 142 -9.06 -18.60 -11.00
C LEU A 142 -9.74 -17.50 -11.82
N SER A 143 -9.97 -16.32 -11.25
CA SER A 143 -10.60 -15.19 -11.96
C SER A 143 -9.63 -14.44 -12.86
N VAL A 144 -8.34 -14.37 -12.47
CA VAL A 144 -7.29 -13.61 -13.19
C VAL A 144 -6.00 -14.42 -13.25
N LEU A 145 -5.13 -14.09 -14.22
CA LEU A 145 -3.81 -14.72 -14.37
C LEU A 145 -2.88 -14.35 -13.22
N ASP A 146 -2.72 -13.05 -12.97
CA ASP A 146 -1.99 -12.49 -11.85
C ASP A 146 -2.85 -11.42 -11.16
N HIS A 147 -3.06 -11.57 -9.86
CA HIS A 147 -3.90 -10.68 -9.07
C HIS A 147 -3.14 -9.42 -8.61
N GLU A 148 -1.82 -9.47 -8.54
CA GLU A 148 -0.98 -8.30 -8.23
C GLU A 148 -0.93 -7.36 -9.44
N ASP A 149 -0.74 -7.91 -10.64
CA ASP A 149 -0.77 -7.10 -11.88
C ASP A 149 -2.16 -6.54 -12.16
N TYR A 150 -3.22 -7.34 -11.95
CA TYR A 150 -4.59 -6.84 -12.03
C TYR A 150 -4.82 -5.66 -11.06
N LEU A 151 -4.38 -5.78 -9.81
CA LEU A 151 -4.51 -4.70 -8.83
C LEU A 151 -3.76 -3.44 -9.29
N ARG A 152 -2.54 -3.60 -9.84
CA ARG A 152 -1.75 -2.48 -10.38
C ARG A 152 -2.51 -1.78 -11.50
N GLU A 153 -3.01 -2.50 -12.49
CA GLU A 153 -3.80 -1.94 -13.60
C GLU A 153 -5.06 -1.22 -13.11
N GLN A 154 -5.80 -1.81 -12.16
CA GLN A 154 -6.99 -1.18 -11.59
C GLN A 154 -6.67 0.10 -10.81
N VAL A 155 -5.53 0.15 -10.12
CA VAL A 155 -5.07 1.37 -9.44
C VAL A 155 -4.89 2.51 -10.45
N HIS A 156 -4.28 2.25 -11.62
CA HIS A 156 -4.16 3.27 -12.67
C HIS A 156 -5.53 3.76 -13.14
N ALA A 157 -6.44 2.84 -13.47
CA ALA A 157 -7.77 3.18 -13.98
C ALA A 157 -8.62 3.97 -12.96
N VAL A 158 -8.59 3.54 -11.70
CA VAL A 158 -9.30 4.20 -10.60
C VAL A 158 -8.69 5.57 -10.32
N LEU A 159 -7.36 5.67 -10.25
CA LEU A 159 -6.66 6.92 -10.02
C LEU A 159 -6.98 7.95 -11.10
N SER A 160 -6.86 7.62 -12.38
CA SER A 160 -7.17 8.56 -13.48
C SER A 160 -8.61 9.05 -13.43
N ARG A 161 -9.56 8.16 -13.10
CA ARG A 161 -10.98 8.51 -12.98
C ARG A 161 -11.24 9.42 -11.77
N THR A 162 -10.67 9.11 -10.61
CA THR A 162 -10.88 9.90 -9.39
C THR A 162 -10.17 11.24 -9.47
N ALA A 163 -8.95 11.29 -10.02
CA ALA A 163 -8.20 12.53 -10.23
C ALA A 163 -8.96 13.55 -11.10
N ALA A 164 -9.65 13.08 -12.13
CA ALA A 164 -10.42 13.95 -13.03
C ALA A 164 -11.67 14.60 -12.37
N THR A 165 -12.01 14.24 -11.13
CA THR A 165 -13.24 14.75 -10.47
C THR A 165 -13.05 16.09 -9.77
N LEU A 166 -11.83 16.38 -9.30
CA LEU A 166 -11.48 17.59 -8.57
C LEU A 166 -10.19 18.21 -9.11
N PRO A 167 -10.02 19.53 -8.99
CA PRO A 167 -8.75 20.17 -9.32
C PRO A 167 -7.66 19.76 -8.32
N CYS A 168 -6.41 19.74 -8.76
CA CYS A 168 -5.27 19.40 -7.90
C CYS A 168 -5.10 20.40 -6.77
N ASP A 169 -5.11 21.68 -7.12
CA ASP A 169 -5.21 22.81 -6.19
C ASP A 169 -6.41 23.67 -6.58
N ARG A 170 -7.00 24.32 -5.57
CA ARG A 170 -8.06 25.28 -5.77
C ARG A 170 -7.55 26.68 -5.45
N PHE A 171 -7.62 27.58 -6.42
CA PHE A 171 -7.19 28.97 -6.29
C PHE A 171 -8.39 29.94 -6.26
N ASP A 172 -9.62 29.46 -6.49
CA ASP A 172 -10.83 30.27 -6.65
C ASP A 172 -11.74 30.26 -5.40
N GLY A 173 -11.15 30.17 -4.22
CA GLY A 173 -11.86 30.20 -2.93
C GLY A 173 -12.03 28.83 -2.26
N PRO A 174 -12.88 28.73 -1.22
CA PRO A 174 -12.98 27.52 -0.40
C PRO A 174 -13.68 26.38 -1.15
N GLY A 175 -13.11 25.19 -1.05
CA GLY A 175 -13.74 23.96 -1.52
C GLY A 175 -12.76 22.80 -1.61
N LEU A 176 -13.30 21.62 -1.91
CA LEU A 176 -12.51 20.39 -2.02
C LEU A 176 -11.50 20.47 -3.18
N SER A 177 -10.30 19.96 -2.93
CA SER A 177 -9.23 19.75 -3.91
C SER A 177 -8.60 18.37 -3.65
N LEU A 178 -7.89 17.83 -4.64
CA LEU A 178 -7.17 16.56 -4.44
C LEU A 178 -6.13 16.66 -3.31
N ARG A 179 -5.58 17.87 -3.08
CA ARG A 179 -4.57 18.12 -2.05
C ARG A 179 -5.10 18.07 -0.61
N ASP A 180 -6.41 18.17 -0.40
CA ASP A 180 -7.06 17.99 0.92
C ASP A 180 -6.86 16.55 1.47
N GLY A 181 -6.46 15.59 0.61
CA GLY A 181 -5.85 14.32 0.98
C GLY A 181 -6.80 13.26 1.55
N GLN A 182 -7.62 13.62 2.55
CA GLN A 182 -8.57 12.73 3.21
C GLN A 182 -9.63 12.22 2.22
N TRP A 183 -10.33 13.15 1.57
CA TRP A 183 -11.35 12.81 0.58
C TRP A 183 -10.78 11.96 -0.57
N PHE A 184 -9.58 12.32 -1.05
CA PHE A 184 -8.95 11.62 -2.17
C PHE A 184 -8.57 10.19 -1.81
N GLY A 185 -7.98 9.97 -0.64
CA GLY A 185 -7.66 8.63 -0.13
C GLY A 185 -8.90 7.77 0.10
N ASP A 186 -9.94 8.33 0.71
CA ASP A 186 -11.19 7.62 0.99
C ASP A 186 -11.90 7.21 -0.30
N GLU A 187 -11.98 8.13 -1.27
CA GLU A 187 -12.61 7.89 -2.56
C GLU A 187 -11.83 6.86 -3.39
N LEU A 188 -10.50 6.93 -3.42
CA LEU A 188 -9.65 5.91 -4.04
C LEU A 188 -9.84 4.55 -3.37
N THR A 189 -9.88 4.51 -2.03
CA THR A 189 -10.08 3.27 -1.27
C THR A 189 -11.42 2.63 -1.63
N ARG A 190 -12.49 3.43 -1.61
CA ARG A 190 -13.85 2.97 -1.93
C ARG A 190 -13.96 2.47 -3.36
N ALA A 191 -13.43 3.23 -4.32
CA ALA A 191 -13.47 2.87 -5.73
C ALA A 191 -12.63 1.61 -6.03
N LEU A 192 -11.40 1.54 -5.52
CA LEU A 192 -10.53 0.39 -5.76
C LEU A 192 -11.04 -0.88 -5.08
N ALA A 193 -11.62 -0.78 -3.88
CA ALA A 193 -12.22 -1.92 -3.19
C ALA A 193 -13.36 -2.53 -4.00
N ALA A 194 -14.16 -1.72 -4.69
CA ALA A 194 -15.24 -2.19 -5.55
C ALA A 194 -14.72 -2.99 -6.76
N GLU A 195 -13.65 -2.54 -7.40
CA GLU A 195 -13.02 -3.23 -8.56
C GLU A 195 -12.25 -4.49 -8.15
N ALA A 196 -11.74 -4.53 -6.92
CA ALA A 196 -10.92 -5.61 -6.38
C ALA A 196 -11.77 -6.78 -5.82
N ALA A 197 -12.99 -6.50 -5.34
CA ALA A 197 -13.87 -7.50 -4.73
C ALA A 197 -14.24 -8.69 -5.65
N PRO A 198 -14.53 -8.52 -6.96
CA PRO A 198 -14.82 -9.62 -7.87
C PRO A 198 -13.65 -10.62 -8.00
N VAL A 199 -12.42 -10.14 -7.89
CA VAL A 199 -11.19 -10.95 -7.98
C VAL A 199 -10.85 -11.62 -6.63
N GLY A 200 -11.58 -11.31 -5.55
CA GLY A 200 -11.34 -11.88 -4.23
C GLY A 200 -10.26 -11.17 -3.42
N LEU A 201 -9.87 -9.97 -3.86
CA LEU A 201 -8.96 -9.09 -3.15
C LEU A 201 -9.76 -8.21 -2.18
N GLU A 202 -9.17 -7.95 -1.01
CA GLU A 202 -9.73 -7.02 -0.03
C GLU A 202 -8.73 -5.88 0.18
N VAL A 203 -9.16 -4.68 -0.19
CA VAL A 203 -8.40 -3.44 -0.04
C VAL A 203 -8.84 -2.78 1.26
N TYR A 204 -7.88 -2.48 2.13
CA TYR A 204 -8.12 -1.83 3.41
C TYR A 204 -8.03 -0.30 3.30
N SER A 205 -7.00 0.19 2.62
CA SER A 205 -6.77 1.61 2.43
C SER A 205 -5.89 1.88 1.22
N VAL A 206 -6.12 3.03 0.60
CA VAL A 206 -5.29 3.62 -0.44
C VAL A 206 -4.92 5.02 0.04
N GLN A 207 -3.63 5.28 0.20
CA GLN A 207 -3.12 6.56 0.68
C GLN A 207 -2.24 7.22 -0.38
N PRO A 208 -2.53 8.48 -0.77
CA PRO A 208 -1.61 9.24 -1.61
C PRO A 208 -0.35 9.60 -0.79
N LEU A 209 0.78 9.06 -1.18
CA LEU A 209 2.10 9.36 -0.60
C LEU A 209 2.66 10.68 -1.12
N SER A 210 2.48 10.94 -2.41
CA SER A 210 2.85 12.21 -3.04
C SER A 210 1.82 12.61 -4.10
N LEU A 211 1.59 13.92 -4.22
CA LEU A 211 0.74 14.55 -5.23
C LEU A 211 1.47 15.78 -5.77
N GLU A 212 2.08 15.60 -6.92
CA GLU A 212 2.92 16.59 -7.60
C GLU A 212 2.32 16.95 -8.95
N TYR A 213 2.63 18.13 -9.46
CA TYR A 213 2.36 18.45 -10.85
C TYR A 213 3.37 17.77 -11.76
N GLY A 214 2.94 17.48 -12.99
CA GLY A 214 3.83 17.07 -14.07
C GLY A 214 4.94 18.10 -14.29
N PRO A 215 6.13 17.66 -14.71
CA PRO A 215 7.31 18.52 -14.87
C PRO A 215 7.06 19.63 -15.90
N GLU A 216 6.12 19.45 -16.81
CA GLU A 216 5.72 20.42 -17.82
C GLU A 216 5.10 21.68 -17.20
N VAL A 217 4.39 21.55 -16.07
CA VAL A 217 3.66 22.66 -15.42
C VAL A 217 4.15 22.98 -14.01
N ALA A 218 4.98 22.13 -13.40
CA ALA A 218 5.39 22.21 -12.00
C ALA A 218 5.90 23.59 -11.57
N ASP A 219 6.82 24.21 -12.34
CA ASP A 219 7.38 25.51 -11.98
C ASP A 219 6.36 26.65 -12.12
N SER A 220 5.50 26.58 -13.13
CA SER A 220 4.44 27.58 -13.33
C SER A 220 3.40 27.52 -12.20
N MET A 221 2.98 26.32 -11.81
CA MET A 221 2.03 26.10 -10.73
C MET A 221 2.62 26.43 -9.37
N ARG A 222 3.91 26.14 -9.15
CA ARG A 222 4.62 26.59 -7.94
C ARG A 222 4.62 28.11 -7.83
N ARG A 223 4.95 28.82 -8.91
CA ARG A 223 4.89 30.29 -8.93
C ARG A 223 3.47 30.80 -8.68
N ARG A 224 2.46 30.19 -9.30
CA ARG A 224 1.05 30.53 -9.08
C ARG A 224 0.65 30.38 -7.62
N ARG A 225 1.01 29.26 -6.98
CA ARG A 225 0.72 29.02 -5.56
C ARG A 225 1.40 30.02 -4.64
N VAL A 226 2.66 30.36 -4.91
CA VAL A 226 3.36 31.39 -4.12
C VAL A 226 2.69 32.75 -4.29
N ALA A 227 2.27 33.11 -5.51
CA ALA A 227 1.56 34.37 -5.77
C ALA A 227 0.19 34.41 -5.09
N ASP A 228 -0.55 33.30 -5.09
CA ASP A 228 -1.84 33.17 -4.41
C ASP A 228 -1.68 33.31 -2.90
N LEU A 229 -0.70 32.62 -2.32
CA LEU A 229 -0.37 32.74 -0.90
C LEU A 229 0.07 34.17 -0.52
N ASP A 230 0.81 34.86 -1.38
CA ASP A 230 1.18 36.27 -1.18
C ASP A 230 -0.04 37.20 -1.26
N ALA A 231 -0.97 36.95 -2.18
CA ALA A 231 -2.22 37.72 -2.29
C ALA A 231 -3.12 37.52 -1.05
N ASP A 232 -3.26 36.28 -0.58
CA ASP A 232 -3.98 35.95 0.65
C ASP A 232 -3.33 36.63 1.86
N LEU A 233 -2.01 36.53 1.98
CA LEU A 233 -1.27 37.19 3.05
C LEU A 233 -1.46 38.71 3.02
N ARG A 234 -1.42 39.33 1.84
CA ARG A 234 -1.67 40.77 1.71
C ARG A 234 -3.07 41.16 2.16
N THR A 235 -4.07 40.34 1.86
CA THR A 235 -5.45 40.59 2.32
C THR A 235 -5.52 40.59 3.84
N VAL A 236 -4.91 39.59 4.49
CA VAL A 236 -4.82 39.51 5.96
C VAL A 236 -4.08 40.71 6.55
N ILE A 237 -2.92 41.09 5.99
CA ILE A 237 -2.13 42.24 6.48
C ILE A 237 -2.93 43.54 6.40
N VAL A 238 -3.67 43.76 5.30
CA VAL A 238 -4.48 44.96 5.11
C VAL A 238 -5.63 45.00 6.11
N ASP A 239 -6.33 43.88 6.33
CA ASP A 239 -7.41 43.80 7.31
C ASP A 239 -6.90 44.07 8.73
N ASP A 240 -5.78 43.47 9.12
CA ASP A 240 -5.12 43.70 10.40
C ASP A 240 -4.69 45.17 10.57
N ALA A 241 -4.12 45.78 9.52
CA ALA A 241 -3.72 47.18 9.53
C ALA A 241 -4.92 48.13 9.69
N VAL A 242 -6.05 47.83 9.04
CA VAL A 242 -7.30 48.60 9.17
C VAL A 242 -7.83 48.51 10.60
N GLU A 243 -7.85 47.33 11.22
CA GLU A 243 -8.29 47.19 12.61
C GLU A 243 -7.32 47.86 13.61
N ALA A 244 -6.01 47.75 13.38
CA ALA A 244 -5.00 48.43 14.18
C ALA A 244 -5.14 49.96 14.11
N ALA A 245 -5.35 50.51 12.91
CA ALA A 245 -5.55 51.94 12.71
C ALA A 245 -6.86 52.43 13.37
N LYS A 246 -7.98 51.68 13.23
CA LYS A 246 -9.23 51.94 13.97
C LYS A 246 -9.03 51.96 15.49
N LEU A 247 -8.27 51.00 16.03
CA LEU A 247 -7.98 50.93 17.45
C LEU A 247 -7.13 52.11 17.93
N ALA A 248 -6.10 52.49 17.18
CA ALA A 248 -5.23 53.62 17.50
C ALA A 248 -5.99 54.95 17.54
N VAL A 249 -6.85 55.21 16.54
CA VAL A 249 -7.71 56.40 16.51
C VAL A 249 -8.64 56.44 17.72
N ARG A 250 -9.34 55.33 18.03
CA ARG A 250 -10.23 55.25 19.21
C ARG A 250 -9.49 55.53 20.52
N ARG A 251 -8.26 55.00 20.67
CA ARG A 251 -7.43 55.25 21.86
C ARG A 251 -7.02 56.72 21.97
N LEU A 252 -6.71 57.37 20.84
CA LEU A 252 -6.36 58.79 20.82
C LEU A 252 -7.55 59.68 21.22
N GLU A 253 -8.73 59.47 20.62
CA GLU A 253 -9.95 60.22 20.95
C GLU A 253 -10.29 60.09 22.44
N HIS A 254 -10.15 58.89 23.00
CA HIS A 254 -10.34 58.66 24.43
C HIS A 254 -9.28 59.35 25.31
N ALA A 255 -8.01 59.36 24.90
CA ALA A 255 -6.92 59.98 25.68
C ALA A 255 -6.97 61.51 25.65
N THR A 256 -7.37 62.11 24.52
CA THR A 256 -7.44 63.58 24.34
C THR A 256 -8.79 64.15 24.77
N GLY A 257 -9.82 63.32 24.94
CA GLY A 257 -11.16 63.75 25.38
C GLY A 257 -11.91 64.59 24.32
N GLN A 258 -11.46 64.57 23.07
CA GLN A 258 -12.08 65.26 21.94
C GLN A 258 -12.32 64.29 20.79
N GLU A 259 -13.51 64.34 20.20
CA GLU A 259 -13.80 63.64 18.95
C GLU A 259 -13.09 64.34 17.78
N LEU A 260 -12.41 63.56 16.94
CA LEU A 260 -11.79 64.08 15.73
C LEU A 260 -12.89 64.39 14.71
N ASP A 261 -12.82 65.57 14.09
CA ASP A 261 -13.57 65.89 12.86
C ASP A 261 -13.34 64.78 11.81
N ARG A 262 -14.37 64.48 11.02
CA ARG A 262 -14.35 63.56 9.88
C ARG A 262 -13.10 63.70 9.02
N HIS A 263 -12.67 64.94 8.71
CA HIS A 263 -11.49 65.17 7.88
C HIS A 263 -10.19 64.76 8.61
N ALA A 264 -10.00 65.20 9.86
CA ALA A 264 -8.85 64.84 10.68
C ALA A 264 -8.75 63.33 10.95
N ARG A 265 -9.89 62.67 11.22
CA ARG A 265 -9.98 61.22 11.40
C ARG A 265 -9.54 60.46 10.16
N ASN A 266 -10.04 60.85 8.98
CA ASN A 266 -9.69 60.19 7.72
C ASN A 266 -8.20 60.38 7.39
N ALA A 267 -7.66 61.59 7.58
CA ALA A 267 -6.24 61.87 7.34
C ALA A 267 -5.31 61.06 8.28
N LEU A 268 -5.70 60.90 9.56
CA LEU A 268 -4.95 60.07 10.51
C LEU A 268 -5.04 58.58 10.15
N MET A 269 -6.22 58.10 9.77
CA MET A 269 -6.43 56.71 9.33
C MET A 269 -5.54 56.39 8.12
N GLU A 270 -5.52 57.25 7.11
CA GLU A 270 -4.67 57.09 5.92
C GLU A 270 -3.18 57.01 6.28
N ARG A 271 -2.69 57.92 7.14
CA ARG A 271 -1.30 57.90 7.62
C ARG A 271 -0.96 56.62 8.37
N LEU A 272 -1.87 56.13 9.22
CA LEU A 272 -1.67 54.89 9.98
C LEU A 272 -1.68 53.66 9.07
N LEU A 273 -2.60 53.59 8.10
CA LEU A 273 -2.65 52.52 7.10
C LEU A 273 -1.37 52.46 6.28
N VAL A 274 -0.89 53.60 5.80
CA VAL A 274 0.40 53.67 5.08
C VAL A 274 1.55 53.23 5.98
N ALA A 275 1.56 53.65 7.26
CA ALA A 275 2.61 53.24 8.20
C ALA A 275 2.60 51.74 8.53
N PHE A 276 1.43 51.10 8.59
CA PHE A 276 1.28 49.67 8.91
C PHE A 276 1.48 48.74 7.71
N VAL A 277 1.06 49.17 6.50
CA VAL A 277 1.15 48.34 5.28
C VAL A 277 2.46 48.56 4.52
N ALA A 278 3.16 49.68 4.75
CA ALA A 278 4.49 49.88 4.17
C ALA A 278 5.40 48.72 4.59
N PRO A 279 6.09 48.05 3.65
CA PRO A 279 7.05 47.02 4.00
C PRO A 279 8.02 47.65 4.98
N ALA A 280 8.18 47.05 6.17
CA ALA A 280 9.18 47.47 7.12
C ALA A 280 10.50 47.55 6.35
N GLY A 281 10.97 48.77 6.08
CA GLY A 281 12.17 48.99 5.30
C GLY A 281 13.26 48.15 5.92
N VAL A 282 13.80 47.20 5.16
CA VAL A 282 14.94 46.38 5.59
C VAL A 282 15.96 47.35 6.19
N PRO A 283 16.28 47.27 7.50
CA PRO A 283 17.27 48.14 8.09
C PRO A 283 18.56 47.96 7.29
N GLY A 284 19.06 49.06 6.73
CA GLY A 284 20.09 49.06 5.70
C GLY A 284 21.26 48.12 5.98
N ALA A 285 21.60 47.33 4.96
CA ALA A 285 22.90 46.70 4.89
C ALA A 285 24.00 47.78 5.05
N PRO A 286 25.01 47.57 5.90
CA PRO A 286 26.06 48.56 6.10
C PRO A 286 26.79 48.77 4.77
N THR A 287 26.75 50.00 4.26
CA THR A 287 27.61 50.45 3.16
C THR A 287 29.06 50.20 3.55
N ARG A 288 29.70 49.21 2.91
CA ARG A 288 31.13 48.96 2.99
C ARG A 288 31.84 50.21 2.49
N ARG A 289 32.34 51.02 3.43
CA ARG A 289 33.16 52.20 3.14
C ARG A 289 34.47 51.70 2.54
N ASP A 290 34.59 51.79 1.22
CA ASP A 290 35.81 51.45 0.51
C ASP A 290 36.89 52.48 0.88
N GLY A 291 37.76 52.09 1.82
CA GLY A 291 38.96 52.84 2.18
C GLY A 291 40.02 52.68 1.09
N ARG A 292 39.89 53.43 -0.01
CA ARG A 292 41.04 53.78 -0.85
C ARG A 292 41.60 55.11 -0.37
N GLU A 293 42.48 55.05 0.62
CA GLU A 293 43.44 56.13 0.87
C GLU A 293 44.83 55.61 0.54
N GLY A 294 45.45 56.27 -0.44
CA GLY A 294 46.77 55.94 -0.92
C GLY A 294 47.85 56.12 0.14
N ARG A 295 48.87 55.28 0.06
CA ARG A 295 50.19 55.61 0.58
C ARG A 295 51.24 55.34 -0.50
N ARG A 296 51.61 56.42 -1.18
CA ARG A 296 52.98 56.59 -1.67
C ARG A 296 53.90 56.69 -0.45
N ARG A 297 54.89 55.82 -0.37
CA ARG A 297 56.32 56.13 -0.25
C ARG A 297 57.11 54.84 -0.43
#